data_AF-A0A8I1Y7F4-F1
#
_entry.id   AF-A0A8I1Y7F4-F1
#
_cell.length_a   1.000
_cell.length_b   1.000
_cell.length_c   1.000
_cell.angle_alpha   90.00
_cell.angle_beta   90.00
_cell.angle_gamma   90.00
#
_symmetry.space_group_name_H-M   'P 1'
#
loop_
_entity.id
_entity.type
_entity.pdbx_description
1 polymer ?
#
loop_
_entity_poly.entity_id
_entity_poly.type
_entity_poly.pdbx_seq_one_letter_code
_entity_poly.pdbx_strand_id
1 'polypeptide(L)'
;MGHEYCGVVVEVGGAVRTVRPGQFVVGSFCLSDNTCPHCKFGFQSSCVQREFMTGAQAPYARVPLADGTLVATAELPGNDLIPHLLATSDVLGTGWYAADAANVRQGSTVAVVGDGAVGLMGILAAKEMGAERIIAMSRHRSRQELARDFGATDVVAERGAAGIERVKELTAGVGADSVLECVGTQESMTQAIDSVRPGGSIGYVGVPHGVTFDGQAMFFAQRRMLGGPAPVRRFLPDLMDRVLKGRIKPGKVFDLSLPLAEVAEGYRAMDERRAIKTMLTV
;
A
#
# COMPACT_ATOMS: atom_id res chain seq x y z
N MET A 1 3.75 -18.14 -8.01
CA MET A 1 3.79 -17.08 -6.97
C MET A 1 2.86 -15.95 -7.39
N GLY A 2 2.80 -14.86 -6.61
CA GLY A 2 2.11 -13.63 -7.01
C GLY A 2 0.70 -13.48 -6.44
N HIS A 3 0.42 -12.30 -5.92
CA HIS A 3 -0.84 -11.91 -5.29
C HIS A 3 -1.35 -10.53 -5.73
N GLU A 4 -0.66 -9.90 -6.68
CA GLU A 4 -1.01 -8.61 -7.27
C GLU A 4 -1.46 -8.86 -8.70
N TYR A 5 -2.70 -8.49 -9.02
CA TYR A 5 -3.32 -8.90 -10.27
C TYR A 5 -4.51 -8.04 -10.67
N CYS A 6 -4.67 -7.96 -11.99
CA CYS A 6 -5.86 -7.52 -12.68
C CYS A 6 -5.95 -8.30 -13.98
N GLY A 7 -7.14 -8.44 -14.55
CA GLY A 7 -7.30 -9.20 -15.79
C GLY A 7 -8.75 -9.28 -16.25
N VAL A 8 -9.00 -10.04 -17.31
CA VAL A 8 -10.35 -10.25 -17.86
C VAL A 8 -10.91 -11.56 -17.34
N VAL A 9 -12.14 -11.53 -16.85
CA VAL A 9 -12.87 -12.74 -16.43
C VAL A 9 -13.14 -13.58 -17.68
N VAL A 10 -12.70 -14.85 -17.67
CA VAL A 10 -12.96 -15.80 -18.76
C VAL A 10 -14.07 -16.79 -18.43
N GLU A 11 -14.24 -17.12 -17.14
CA GLU A 11 -15.24 -18.07 -16.64
C GLU A 11 -15.63 -17.71 -15.21
N VAL A 12 -16.86 -18.04 -14.81
CA VAL A 12 -17.34 -17.90 -13.43
C VAL A 12 -18.08 -19.15 -12.98
N GLY A 13 -17.96 -19.50 -11.70
CA GLY A 13 -18.76 -20.58 -11.11
C GLY A 13 -20.23 -20.17 -10.95
N GLY A 14 -21.15 -21.14 -10.94
CA GLY A 14 -22.60 -20.87 -10.91
C GLY A 14 -23.14 -20.12 -9.67
N ALA A 15 -22.33 -19.99 -8.61
CA ALA A 15 -22.67 -19.21 -7.43
C ALA A 15 -22.31 -17.71 -7.54
N VAL A 16 -21.46 -17.32 -8.49
CA VAL A 16 -20.95 -15.95 -8.66
C VAL A 16 -22.05 -15.05 -9.25
N ARG A 17 -22.21 -13.85 -8.71
CA ARG A 17 -23.32 -12.93 -9.07
C ARG A 17 -22.89 -11.53 -9.51
N THR A 18 -21.69 -11.09 -9.16
CA THR A 18 -21.27 -9.68 -9.30
C THR A 18 -20.29 -9.46 -10.46
N VAL A 19 -19.65 -10.52 -10.95
CA VAL A 19 -18.74 -10.49 -12.10
C VAL A 19 -19.18 -11.52 -13.15
N ARG A 20 -18.88 -11.25 -14.42
CA ARG A 20 -19.21 -12.14 -15.55
C ARG A 20 -18.08 -12.17 -16.58
N PRO A 21 -18.00 -13.20 -17.44
CA PRO A 21 -17.03 -13.27 -18.52
C PRO A 21 -17.01 -12.00 -19.39
N GLY A 22 -15.80 -11.59 -19.80
CA GLY A 22 -15.55 -10.39 -20.60
C GLY A 22 -15.33 -9.10 -19.81
N GLN A 23 -15.57 -9.08 -18.50
CA GLN A 23 -15.27 -7.91 -17.66
C GLN A 23 -13.81 -7.87 -17.26
N PHE A 24 -13.22 -6.68 -17.26
CA PHE A 24 -11.95 -6.45 -16.59
C PHE A 24 -12.18 -6.28 -15.08
N VAL A 25 -11.36 -6.93 -14.28
CA VAL A 25 -11.45 -6.95 -12.82
C VAL A 25 -10.09 -6.68 -12.18
N VAL A 26 -10.13 -6.04 -11.02
CA VAL A 26 -9.02 -6.01 -10.07
C VAL A 26 -9.44 -6.73 -8.81
N GLY A 27 -8.55 -7.49 -8.20
CA GLY A 27 -8.81 -8.21 -6.96
C GLY A 27 -7.87 -7.79 -5.83
N SER A 28 -8.35 -7.87 -4.60
CA SER A 28 -7.52 -7.71 -3.40
C SER A 28 -6.58 -8.91 -3.22
N PHE A 29 -5.35 -8.67 -2.74
CA PHE A 29 -4.40 -9.74 -2.41
C PHE A 29 -4.87 -10.64 -1.25
N CYS A 30 -5.69 -10.10 -0.34
CA CYS A 30 -6.48 -10.89 0.61
C CYS A 30 -7.84 -11.20 0.00
N LEU A 31 -8.16 -12.49 -0.15
CA LEU A 31 -9.45 -12.97 -0.62
C LEU A 31 -10.44 -12.91 0.54
N SER A 32 -11.66 -12.46 0.27
CA SER A 32 -12.67 -12.26 1.32
C SER A 32 -14.07 -12.50 0.81
N ASP A 33 -14.97 -12.93 1.70
CA ASP A 33 -16.40 -13.08 1.40
C ASP A 33 -17.15 -11.75 1.35
N ASN A 34 -16.53 -10.67 1.84
CA ASN A 34 -17.07 -9.32 1.97
C ASN A 34 -18.44 -9.22 2.69
N THR A 35 -18.83 -10.22 3.48
CA THR A 35 -20.17 -10.32 4.09
C THR A 35 -20.14 -10.68 5.58
N CYS A 36 -19.05 -11.29 6.07
CA CYS A 36 -18.92 -11.63 7.49
C CYS A 36 -18.82 -10.38 8.40
N PRO A 37 -18.96 -10.52 9.73
CA PRO A 37 -18.86 -9.39 10.66
C PRO A 37 -17.57 -8.57 10.54
N HIS A 38 -16.41 -9.21 10.32
CA HIS A 38 -15.14 -8.50 10.15
C HIS A 38 -15.10 -7.70 8.83
N CYS A 39 -15.60 -8.29 7.74
CA CYS A 39 -15.74 -7.60 6.45
C CYS A 39 -16.66 -6.38 6.57
N LYS A 40 -17.81 -6.53 7.25
CA LYS A 40 -18.75 -5.44 7.52
C LYS A 40 -18.16 -4.34 8.41
N PHE A 41 -17.20 -4.69 9.26
CA PHE A 41 -16.43 -3.73 10.07
C PHE A 41 -15.27 -3.08 9.30
N GLY A 42 -15.05 -3.45 8.02
CA GLY A 42 -14.02 -2.87 7.16
C GLY A 42 -12.66 -3.57 7.22
N PHE A 43 -12.60 -4.79 7.75
CA PHE A 43 -11.36 -5.58 7.88
C PHE A 43 -11.45 -6.88 7.07
N GLN A 44 -11.59 -6.77 5.75
CA GLN A 44 -11.65 -7.91 4.83
C GLN A 44 -10.40 -8.81 4.89
N SER A 45 -9.25 -8.26 5.27
CA SER A 45 -8.02 -9.02 5.54
C SER A 45 -8.06 -9.87 6.82
N SER A 46 -9.16 -9.78 7.58
CA SER A 46 -9.52 -10.62 8.72
C SER A 46 -10.85 -11.34 8.49
N CYS A 47 -11.24 -11.54 7.23
CA CYS A 47 -12.43 -12.32 6.87
C CYS A 47 -12.39 -13.72 7.51
N VAL A 48 -13.56 -14.23 7.89
CA VAL A 48 -13.67 -15.58 8.48
C VAL A 48 -13.43 -16.69 7.46
N GLN A 49 -13.63 -16.38 6.17
CA GLN A 49 -13.31 -17.22 5.01
C GLN A 49 -12.02 -16.75 4.31
N ARG A 50 -11.15 -16.02 5.02
CA ARG A 50 -9.97 -15.42 4.41
C ARG A 50 -9.06 -16.48 3.79
N GLU A 51 -8.67 -16.21 2.56
CA GLU A 51 -7.54 -16.84 1.88
C GLU A 51 -6.57 -15.75 1.40
N PHE A 52 -5.33 -16.12 1.06
CA PHE A 52 -4.39 -15.22 0.41
C PHE A 52 -4.27 -15.60 -1.05
N MET A 53 -4.31 -14.60 -1.93
CA MET A 53 -4.07 -14.84 -3.34
C MET A 53 -2.67 -15.43 -3.53
N THR A 54 -2.57 -16.42 -4.39
CA THR A 54 -1.29 -16.94 -4.88
C THR A 54 -1.46 -17.43 -6.31
N GLY A 55 -0.35 -17.57 -7.04
CA GLY A 55 -0.35 -18.05 -8.42
C GLY A 55 -0.85 -17.02 -9.44
N ALA A 56 -0.94 -15.74 -9.07
CA ALA A 56 -1.43 -14.69 -9.97
C ALA A 56 -0.41 -14.29 -11.06
N GLN A 57 0.87 -14.64 -10.89
CA GLN A 57 1.88 -14.53 -11.94
C GLN A 57 1.76 -15.73 -12.89
N ALA A 58 0.69 -15.76 -13.67
CA ALA A 58 0.34 -16.82 -14.61
C ALA A 58 -0.65 -16.30 -15.68
N PRO A 59 -0.81 -16.98 -16.84
CA PRO A 59 -1.82 -16.62 -17.85
C PRO A 59 -3.26 -16.73 -17.35
N TYR A 60 -3.50 -17.58 -16.37
CA TYR A 60 -4.79 -17.75 -15.73
C TYR A 60 -4.60 -17.90 -14.23
N ALA A 61 -5.51 -17.30 -13.47
CA ALA A 61 -5.55 -17.45 -12.03
C ALA A 61 -6.99 -17.67 -11.56
N ARG A 62 -7.19 -18.63 -10.66
CA ARG A 62 -8.48 -18.86 -10.00
C ARG A 62 -8.59 -17.91 -8.81
N VAL A 63 -9.68 -17.14 -8.75
CA VAL A 63 -9.98 -16.24 -7.64
C VAL A 63 -11.21 -16.75 -6.87
N PRO A 64 -11.00 -17.45 -5.73
CA PRO A 64 -12.06 -17.80 -4.79
C PRO A 64 -12.81 -16.57 -4.29
N LEU A 65 -14.05 -16.78 -3.81
CA LEU A 65 -14.87 -15.71 -3.21
C LEU A 65 -14.97 -14.48 -4.15
N ALA A 66 -15.17 -14.74 -5.46
CA ALA A 66 -15.11 -13.72 -6.50
C ALA A 66 -15.99 -12.49 -6.19
N ASP A 67 -17.21 -12.70 -5.71
CA ASP A 67 -18.14 -11.61 -5.37
C ASP A 67 -17.64 -10.71 -4.23
N GLY A 68 -16.92 -11.30 -3.28
CA GLY A 68 -16.35 -10.56 -2.17
C GLY A 68 -14.97 -9.99 -2.48
N THR A 69 -14.24 -10.52 -3.46
CA THR A 69 -12.84 -10.16 -3.71
C THR A 69 -12.65 -9.22 -4.89
N LEU A 70 -13.37 -9.47 -5.99
CA LEU A 70 -13.16 -8.77 -7.25
C LEU A 70 -14.00 -7.50 -7.31
N VAL A 71 -13.46 -6.51 -8.02
CA VAL A 71 -14.19 -5.30 -8.44
C VAL A 71 -14.03 -5.20 -9.95
N ALA A 72 -15.15 -5.17 -10.66
CA ALA A 72 -15.17 -5.04 -12.11
C ALA A 72 -15.20 -3.58 -12.54
N THR A 73 -14.52 -3.26 -13.63
CA THR A 73 -14.75 -2.01 -14.36
C THR A 73 -16.05 -2.10 -15.16
N ALA A 74 -16.65 -0.95 -15.45
CA ALA A 74 -17.85 -0.88 -16.29
C ALA A 74 -17.53 -1.22 -17.76
N GLU A 75 -16.38 -0.74 -18.24
CA GLU A 75 -15.87 -0.94 -19.60
C GLU A 75 -14.45 -1.51 -19.53
N LEU A 76 -13.97 -2.09 -20.63
CA LEU A 76 -12.58 -2.51 -20.74
C LEU A 76 -11.67 -1.27 -20.71
N PRO A 77 -10.72 -1.18 -19.76
CA PRO A 77 -9.81 -0.05 -19.69
C PRO A 77 -8.80 -0.08 -20.84
N GLY A 78 -8.31 1.09 -21.24
CA GLY A 78 -7.16 1.20 -22.14
C GLY A 78 -5.89 0.61 -21.53
N ASN A 79 -4.95 0.17 -22.37
CA ASN A 79 -3.69 -0.45 -21.91
C ASN A 79 -2.86 0.48 -21.02
N ASP A 80 -2.96 1.79 -21.20
CA ASP A 80 -2.30 2.81 -20.39
C ASP A 80 -2.82 2.87 -18.94
N LEU A 81 -4.05 2.42 -18.69
CA LEU A 81 -4.63 2.36 -17.35
C LEU A 81 -4.26 1.08 -16.59
N ILE A 82 -3.81 0.02 -17.27
CA ILE A 82 -3.52 -1.28 -16.66
C ILE A 82 -2.49 -1.17 -15.51
N PRO A 83 -1.34 -0.50 -15.65
CA PRO A 83 -0.39 -0.35 -14.53
C PRO A 83 -1.03 0.37 -13.34
N HIS A 84 -1.89 1.36 -13.60
CA HIS A 84 -2.54 2.11 -12.52
C HIS A 84 -3.59 1.26 -11.79
N LEU A 85 -4.37 0.46 -12.52
CA LEU A 85 -5.35 -0.47 -11.96
C LEU A 85 -4.67 -1.62 -11.22
N LEU A 86 -3.57 -2.17 -11.75
CA LEU A 86 -2.77 -3.21 -11.10
C LEU A 86 -2.24 -2.73 -9.74
N ALA A 87 -1.77 -1.49 -9.62
CA ALA A 87 -1.30 -0.96 -8.34
C ALA A 87 -2.40 -1.00 -7.25
N THR A 88 -3.68 -0.96 -7.63
CA THR A 88 -4.80 -0.99 -6.68
C THR A 88 -5.03 -2.36 -6.03
N SER A 89 -4.49 -3.46 -6.58
CA SER A 89 -4.68 -4.82 -6.03
C SER A 89 -3.95 -5.05 -4.70
N ASP A 90 -2.86 -4.31 -4.47
CA ASP A 90 -2.08 -4.37 -3.23
C ASP A 90 -1.43 -3.02 -2.92
N VAL A 91 -0.31 -2.68 -3.57
CA VAL A 91 0.60 -1.63 -3.09
C VAL A 91 -0.09 -0.29 -2.82
N LEU A 92 -1.03 0.13 -3.67
CA LEU A 92 -1.81 1.33 -3.43
C LEU A 92 -2.76 1.17 -2.25
N GLY A 93 -3.52 0.08 -2.19
CA GLY A 93 -4.44 -0.20 -1.08
C GLY A 93 -3.71 -0.36 0.26
N THR A 94 -2.50 -0.92 0.24
CA THR A 94 -1.64 -1.08 1.43
C THR A 94 -1.05 0.25 1.87
N GLY A 95 -0.54 1.07 0.95
CA GLY A 95 -0.10 2.44 1.26
C GLY A 95 -1.26 3.32 1.75
N TRP A 96 -2.45 3.16 1.16
CA TRP A 96 -3.66 3.84 1.59
C TRP A 96 -4.10 3.42 2.99
N TYR A 97 -4.05 2.12 3.30
CA TYR A 97 -4.33 1.63 4.63
C TYR A 97 -3.33 2.15 5.67
N ALA A 98 -2.04 2.27 5.33
CA ALA A 98 -1.07 2.89 6.21
C ALA A 98 -1.47 4.33 6.56
N ALA A 99 -1.93 5.12 5.58
CA ALA A 99 -2.41 6.49 5.81
C ALA A 99 -3.72 6.52 6.64
N ASP A 100 -4.69 5.65 6.32
CA ASP A 100 -5.97 5.51 7.06
C ASP A 100 -5.71 5.11 8.53
N ALA A 101 -4.85 4.12 8.76
CA ALA A 101 -4.48 3.62 10.08
C ALA A 101 -3.64 4.63 10.88
N ALA A 102 -2.77 5.39 10.21
CA ALA A 102 -2.08 6.54 10.78
C ALA A 102 -3.01 7.75 10.96
N ASN A 103 -4.30 7.62 10.61
CA ASN A 103 -5.32 8.65 10.77
C ASN A 103 -4.87 9.98 10.17
N VAL A 104 -4.34 9.93 8.94
CA VAL A 104 -4.01 11.13 8.16
C VAL A 104 -5.29 11.92 7.91
N ARG A 105 -5.21 13.24 8.10
CA ARG A 105 -6.33 14.17 7.91
C ARG A 105 -5.86 15.39 7.13
N GLN A 106 -6.82 16.21 6.73
CA GLN A 106 -6.54 17.52 6.19
C GLN A 106 -5.66 18.33 7.16
N GLY A 107 -4.57 18.90 6.66
CA GLY A 107 -3.62 19.68 7.45
C GLY A 107 -2.56 18.87 8.20
N SER A 108 -2.61 17.53 8.15
CA SER A 108 -1.62 16.70 8.86
C SER A 108 -0.20 16.89 8.34
N THR A 109 0.76 16.84 9.26
CA THR A 109 2.16 16.53 8.95
C THR A 109 2.38 15.02 9.01
N VAL A 110 2.83 14.43 7.91
CA VAL A 110 2.99 12.99 7.75
C VAL A 110 4.47 12.65 7.55
N ALA A 111 4.99 11.65 8.25
CA ALA A 111 6.29 11.05 7.94
C ALA A 111 6.10 9.62 7.41
N VAL A 112 6.80 9.28 6.33
CA VAL A 112 6.73 7.96 5.71
C VAL A 112 8.07 7.25 5.86
N VAL A 113 8.08 6.24 6.73
CA VAL A 113 9.24 5.39 7.00
C VAL A 113 9.24 4.26 5.99
N GLY A 114 10.12 4.37 4.98
CA GLY A 114 10.26 3.41 3.90
C GLY A 114 9.89 4.00 2.54
N ASP A 115 10.75 3.81 1.55
CA ASP A 115 10.60 4.38 0.20
C ASP A 115 10.37 3.31 -0.88
N GLY A 116 10.03 2.09 -0.48
CA GLY A 116 9.57 1.05 -1.41
C GLY A 116 8.19 1.36 -1.99
N ALA A 117 7.67 0.46 -2.84
CA ALA A 117 6.40 0.67 -3.53
C ALA A 117 5.24 1.04 -2.58
N VAL A 118 5.10 0.34 -1.45
CA VAL A 118 4.06 0.64 -0.44
C VAL A 118 4.23 2.02 0.19
N GLY A 119 5.45 2.41 0.56
CA GLY A 119 5.71 3.73 1.15
C GLY A 119 5.43 4.86 0.17
N LEU A 120 5.84 4.70 -1.09
CA LEU A 120 5.53 5.66 -2.17
C LEU A 120 4.02 5.79 -2.40
N MET A 121 3.28 4.69 -2.32
CA MET A 121 1.82 4.72 -2.35
C MET A 121 1.22 5.39 -1.10
N GLY A 122 1.85 5.23 0.06
CA GLY A 122 1.48 5.92 1.30
C GLY A 122 1.62 7.44 1.19
N ILE A 123 2.64 7.93 0.49
CA ILE A 123 2.81 9.36 0.17
C ILE A 123 1.64 9.86 -0.70
N LEU A 124 1.33 9.14 -1.78
CA LEU A 124 0.20 9.46 -2.66
C LEU A 124 -1.13 9.48 -1.88
N ALA A 125 -1.36 8.48 -1.02
CA ALA A 125 -2.54 8.40 -0.18
C ALA A 125 -2.62 9.57 0.81
N ALA A 126 -1.52 9.89 1.50
CA ALA A 126 -1.47 11.00 2.44
C ALA A 126 -1.79 12.33 1.74
N LYS A 127 -1.30 12.53 0.52
CA LYS A 127 -1.63 13.71 -0.29
C LYS A 127 -3.11 13.77 -0.62
N GLU A 128 -3.70 12.66 -1.06
CA GLU A 128 -5.13 12.57 -1.38
C GLU A 128 -6.05 12.75 -0.17
N MET A 129 -5.56 12.42 1.04
CA MET A 129 -6.24 12.64 2.32
C MET A 129 -6.07 14.07 2.87
N GLY A 130 -5.31 14.92 2.18
CA GLY A 130 -5.18 16.35 2.51
C GLY A 130 -4.02 16.69 3.43
N ALA A 131 -3.01 15.82 3.58
CA ALA A 131 -1.78 16.18 4.29
C ALA A 131 -1.09 17.39 3.63
N GLU A 132 -0.60 18.32 4.44
CA GLU A 132 0.05 19.56 3.97
C GLU A 132 1.57 19.42 3.89
N ARG A 133 2.16 18.70 4.85
CA ARG A 133 3.59 18.34 4.86
C ARG A 133 3.73 16.83 4.84
N ILE A 134 4.48 16.31 3.88
CA ILE A 134 4.72 14.88 3.72
C ILE A 134 6.23 14.66 3.62
N ILE A 135 6.80 14.06 4.65
CA ILE A 135 8.24 13.81 4.80
C ILE A 135 8.55 12.39 4.34
N ALA A 136 9.19 12.25 3.18
CA ALA A 136 9.62 10.97 2.66
C ALA A 136 11.00 10.59 3.23
N MET A 137 11.09 9.45 3.94
CA MET A 137 12.37 8.96 4.46
C MET A 137 13.04 8.06 3.41
N SER A 138 13.88 8.67 2.56
CA SER A 138 14.46 8.05 1.37
C SER A 138 15.89 8.50 1.11
N ARG A 139 16.77 7.55 0.77
CA ARG A 139 18.17 7.78 0.36
C ARG A 139 18.43 7.51 -1.12
N HIS A 140 17.41 7.12 -1.88
CA HIS A 140 17.52 6.72 -3.27
C HIS A 140 16.95 7.82 -4.16
N ARG A 141 17.80 8.47 -4.97
CA ARG A 141 17.41 9.64 -5.78
C ARG A 141 16.18 9.40 -6.65
N SER A 142 16.10 8.27 -7.35
CA SER A 142 14.93 7.92 -8.18
C SER A 142 13.63 7.80 -7.37
N ARG A 143 13.71 7.22 -6.17
CA ARG A 143 12.56 7.12 -5.24
C ARG A 143 12.16 8.48 -4.68
N GLN A 144 13.13 9.37 -4.43
CA GLN A 144 12.86 10.74 -3.99
C GLN A 144 12.16 11.57 -5.07
N GLU A 145 12.53 11.38 -6.35
CA GLU A 145 11.86 12.03 -7.49
C GLU A 145 10.40 11.59 -7.57
N LEU A 146 10.15 10.28 -7.52
CA LEU A 146 8.79 9.74 -7.52
C LEU A 146 7.99 10.14 -6.27
N ALA A 147 8.63 10.16 -5.09
CA ALA A 147 8.01 10.61 -3.85
C ALA A 147 7.49 12.05 -3.99
N ARG A 148 8.28 12.96 -4.57
CA ARG A 148 7.85 14.35 -4.82
C ARG A 148 6.71 14.43 -5.84
N ASP A 149 6.78 13.64 -6.91
CA ASP A 149 5.70 13.54 -7.91
C ASP A 149 4.39 13.03 -7.28
N PHE A 150 4.46 12.17 -6.26
CA PHE A 150 3.31 11.72 -5.47
C PHE A 150 2.89 12.65 -4.33
N GLY A 151 3.65 13.72 -4.06
CA GLY A 151 3.26 14.77 -3.13
C GLY A 151 4.15 14.95 -1.89
N ALA A 152 5.28 14.24 -1.79
CA ALA A 152 6.26 14.52 -0.74
C ALA A 152 6.77 15.96 -0.83
N THR A 153 6.74 16.68 0.29
CA THR A 153 7.24 18.06 0.41
C THR A 153 8.69 18.09 0.86
N ASP A 154 9.09 17.10 1.65
CA ASP A 154 10.40 17.03 2.29
C ASP A 154 11.00 15.63 2.11
N VAL A 155 12.33 15.56 2.14
CA VAL A 155 13.07 14.30 2.08
C VAL A 155 14.06 14.25 3.24
N VAL A 156 14.08 13.13 3.95
CA VAL A 156 15.06 12.80 5.00
C VAL A 156 15.83 11.56 4.55
N ALA A 157 17.15 11.65 4.40
CA ALA A 157 17.97 10.54 3.95
C ALA A 157 18.46 9.66 5.11
N GLU A 158 18.51 10.24 6.30
CA GLU A 158 18.94 9.66 7.55
C GLU A 158 17.95 8.58 8.05
N ARG A 159 18.46 7.68 8.90
CA ARG A 159 17.73 6.58 9.51
C ARG A 159 18.02 6.50 11.01
N GLY A 160 17.24 5.68 11.72
CA GLY A 160 17.34 5.50 13.16
C GLY A 160 17.24 6.83 13.89
N ALA A 161 18.08 7.01 14.92
CA ALA A 161 18.15 8.22 15.73
C ALA A 161 18.34 9.49 14.90
N ALA A 162 19.22 9.48 13.90
CA ALA A 162 19.45 10.66 13.06
C ALA A 162 18.21 11.02 12.20
N GLY A 163 17.50 10.00 11.70
CA GLY A 163 16.23 10.20 10.98
C GLY A 163 15.14 10.78 11.87
N ILE A 164 15.02 10.29 13.11
CA ILE A 164 14.09 10.81 14.13
C ILE A 164 14.36 12.29 14.40
N GLU A 165 15.61 12.64 14.69
CA GLU A 165 15.98 14.02 14.99
C GLU A 165 15.72 14.94 13.79
N ARG A 166 16.00 14.48 12.57
CA ARG A 166 15.69 15.26 11.38
C ARG A 166 14.19 15.51 11.18
N VAL A 167 13.34 14.50 11.44
CA VAL A 167 11.89 14.67 11.43
C VAL A 167 11.45 15.68 12.50
N LYS A 168 12.01 15.62 13.71
CA LYS A 168 11.73 16.60 14.77
C LYS A 168 12.16 18.00 14.39
N GLU A 169 13.34 18.18 13.81
CA GLU A 169 13.80 19.49 13.32
C GLU A 169 12.82 20.10 12.30
N LEU A 170 12.38 19.29 11.32
CA LEU A 170 11.37 19.70 10.32
C LEU A 170 9.99 19.98 10.92
N THR A 171 9.76 19.55 12.16
CA THR A 171 8.49 19.71 12.89
C THR A 171 8.65 20.54 14.16
N ALA A 172 9.67 21.40 14.21
CA ALA A 172 9.93 22.32 15.34
C ALA A 172 10.00 21.62 16.71
N GLY A 173 10.58 20.42 16.74
CA GLY A 173 10.76 19.59 17.94
C GLY A 173 9.55 18.73 18.31
N VAL A 174 8.44 18.81 17.58
CA VAL A 174 7.16 18.18 17.98
C VAL A 174 7.05 16.72 17.53
N GLY A 175 7.53 16.40 16.32
CA GLY A 175 7.25 15.14 15.63
C GLY A 175 6.05 15.24 14.67
N ALA A 176 5.90 14.24 13.81
CA ALA A 176 4.80 14.17 12.84
C ALA A 176 3.47 13.77 13.51
N ASP A 177 2.34 14.23 12.97
CA ASP A 177 1.00 13.87 13.45
C ASP A 177 0.65 12.41 13.14
N SER A 178 1.05 11.99 11.94
CA SER A 178 0.82 10.65 11.40
C SER A 178 2.12 10.07 10.87
N VAL A 179 2.42 8.82 11.22
CA VAL A 179 3.59 8.12 10.69
C VAL A 179 3.19 6.82 10.03
N LEU A 180 3.65 6.62 8.80
CA LEU A 180 3.44 5.39 8.03
C LEU A 180 4.70 4.54 8.12
N GLU A 181 4.61 3.37 8.75
CA GLU A 181 5.70 2.39 8.83
C GLU A 181 5.49 1.36 7.73
N CYS A 182 6.40 1.33 6.74
CA CYS A 182 6.28 0.53 5.53
C CYS A 182 7.50 -0.36 5.27
N VAL A 183 8.27 -0.71 6.31
CA VAL A 183 9.51 -1.49 6.18
C VAL A 183 9.45 -2.80 6.98
N GLY A 184 9.04 -2.76 8.25
CA GLY A 184 8.89 -3.96 9.10
C GLY A 184 10.16 -4.43 9.82
N THR A 185 11.19 -3.59 9.96
CA THR A 185 12.37 -3.91 10.79
C THR A 185 12.26 -3.27 12.17
N GLN A 186 13.04 -3.75 13.15
CA GLN A 186 13.08 -3.14 14.48
C GLN A 186 13.51 -1.66 14.41
N GLU A 187 14.52 -1.35 13.60
CA GLU A 187 15.00 0.03 13.41
C GLU A 187 13.90 0.94 12.83
N SER A 188 13.17 0.48 11.80
CA SER A 188 12.10 1.28 11.19
C SER A 188 10.93 1.48 12.13
N MET A 189 10.57 0.47 12.92
CA MET A 189 9.52 0.57 13.92
C MET A 189 9.89 1.57 15.03
N THR A 190 11.10 1.48 15.59
CA THR A 190 11.59 2.45 16.58
C THR A 190 11.61 3.86 15.99
N GLN A 191 12.10 4.01 14.76
CA GLN A 191 12.09 5.28 14.05
C GLN A 191 10.66 5.83 13.87
N ALA A 192 9.70 4.98 13.51
CA ALA A 192 8.31 5.40 13.34
C ALA A 192 7.69 5.85 14.67
N ILE A 193 7.89 5.07 15.73
CA ILE A 193 7.43 5.38 17.08
C ILE A 193 8.01 6.72 17.53
N ASP A 194 9.32 6.94 17.40
CA ASP A 194 9.95 8.13 17.95
C ASP A 194 9.87 9.37 17.04
N SER A 195 9.44 9.19 15.79
CA SER A 195 9.11 10.30 14.88
C SER A 195 7.69 10.85 15.08
N VAL A 196 6.77 10.08 15.69
CA VAL A 196 5.40 10.55 15.92
C VAL A 196 5.30 11.36 17.22
N ARG A 197 4.55 12.46 17.16
CA ARG A 197 4.27 13.30 18.34
C ARG A 197 3.41 12.55 19.37
N PRO A 198 3.46 12.92 20.66
CA PRO A 198 2.45 12.49 21.63
C PRO A 198 1.03 12.80 21.13
N GLY A 199 0.12 11.84 21.25
CA GLY A 199 -1.25 11.88 20.75
C GLY A 199 -1.41 11.56 19.25
N GLY A 200 -0.31 11.46 18.49
CA GLY A 200 -0.30 11.09 17.07
C GLY A 200 -0.56 9.59 16.85
N SER A 201 -0.60 9.19 15.57
CA SER A 201 -0.94 7.81 15.18
C SER A 201 0.05 7.21 14.19
N ILE A 202 0.30 5.92 14.36
CA ILE A 202 1.18 5.12 13.52
C ILE A 202 0.33 4.11 12.75
N GLY A 203 0.46 4.13 11.42
CA GLY A 203 -0.06 3.10 10.53
C GLY A 203 1.08 2.15 10.15
N TYR A 204 1.10 0.93 10.68
CA TYR A 204 2.18 -0.02 10.37
C TYR A 204 1.72 -1.12 9.42
N VAL A 205 2.35 -1.19 8.25
CA VAL A 205 2.03 -2.17 7.20
C VAL A 205 3.27 -2.92 6.73
N GLY A 206 4.47 -2.50 7.16
CA GLY A 206 5.67 -3.31 7.00
C GLY A 206 5.52 -4.64 7.72
N VAL A 207 5.72 -5.75 7.02
CA VAL A 207 5.62 -7.10 7.61
C VAL A 207 6.72 -7.26 8.66
N PRO A 208 6.39 -7.40 9.95
CA PRO A 208 7.41 -7.39 11.00
C PRO A 208 8.35 -8.60 10.93
N HIS A 209 9.66 -8.35 10.97
CA HIS A 209 10.68 -9.39 11.09
C HIS A 209 11.54 -9.14 12.33
N GLY A 210 11.26 -9.87 13.41
CA GLY A 210 11.98 -9.73 14.69
C GLY A 210 11.67 -8.44 15.47
N VAL A 211 10.53 -7.81 15.21
CA VAL A 211 10.11 -6.58 15.90
C VAL A 211 9.49 -6.93 17.26
N THR A 212 9.90 -6.21 18.31
CA THR A 212 9.32 -6.26 19.64
C THR A 212 8.84 -4.87 20.09
N PHE A 213 7.92 -4.85 21.06
CA PHE A 213 7.37 -3.62 21.63
C PHE A 213 7.57 -3.60 23.14
N ASP A 214 8.10 -2.49 23.66
CA ASP A 214 8.08 -2.20 25.08
C ASP A 214 6.75 -1.54 25.44
N GLY A 215 5.90 -2.28 26.17
CA GLY A 215 4.59 -1.81 26.59
C GLY A 215 4.64 -0.62 27.54
N GLN A 216 5.65 -0.54 28.41
CA GLN A 216 5.82 0.60 29.33
C GLN A 216 6.27 1.83 28.55
N ALA A 217 7.22 1.69 27.63
CA ALA A 217 7.64 2.80 26.77
C ALA A 217 6.46 3.33 25.93
N MET A 218 5.67 2.45 25.31
CA MET A 218 4.48 2.85 24.55
C MET A 218 3.42 3.53 25.43
N PHE A 219 3.21 3.06 26.66
CA PHE A 219 2.28 3.66 27.61
C PHE A 219 2.64 5.13 27.90
N PHE A 220 3.92 5.41 28.20
CA PHE A 220 4.39 6.76 28.49
C PHE A 220 4.56 7.63 27.24
N ALA A 221 4.74 7.04 26.06
CA ALA A 221 4.82 7.79 24.82
C ALA A 221 3.46 8.37 24.37
N GLN A 222 2.34 7.81 24.84
CA GLN A 222 0.98 8.26 24.52
C GLN A 222 0.69 8.34 23.01
N ARG A 223 1.06 7.29 22.26
CA ARG A 223 0.90 7.19 20.80
C ARG A 223 -0.10 6.11 20.43
N ARG A 224 -0.85 6.32 19.34
CA ARG A 224 -1.74 5.31 18.77
C ARG A 224 -1.00 4.48 17.71
N MET A 225 -1.40 3.22 17.57
CA MET A 225 -0.89 2.34 16.52
C MET A 225 -1.98 1.41 16.03
N LEU A 226 -2.14 1.34 14.71
CA LEU A 226 -2.99 0.39 14.00
C LEU A 226 -2.22 -0.12 12.78
N GLY A 227 -2.44 -1.37 12.40
CA GLY A 227 -1.72 -1.94 11.28
C GLY A 227 -2.05 -3.39 11.00
N GLY A 228 -1.13 -4.07 10.31
CA GLY A 228 -1.29 -5.44 9.83
C GLY A 228 -1.67 -5.53 8.35
N PRO A 229 -2.12 -6.71 7.88
CA PRO A 229 -2.46 -6.91 6.47
C PRO A 229 -3.57 -5.96 6.03
N ALA A 230 -3.33 -5.20 4.96
CA ALA A 230 -4.27 -4.17 4.52
C ALA A 230 -5.60 -4.78 4.03
N PRO A 231 -6.75 -4.26 4.47
CA PRO A 231 -8.06 -4.68 3.95
C PRO A 231 -8.33 -4.00 2.60
N VAL A 232 -7.48 -4.26 1.59
CA VAL A 232 -7.50 -3.58 0.28
C VAL A 232 -8.88 -3.55 -0.34
N ARG A 233 -9.64 -4.65 -0.22
CA ARG A 233 -11.02 -4.74 -0.71
C ARG A 233 -11.96 -3.62 -0.21
N ARG A 234 -11.72 -3.07 1.00
CA ARG A 234 -12.44 -1.91 1.55
C ARG A 234 -12.27 -0.68 0.68
N PHE A 235 -11.05 -0.44 0.20
CA PHE A 235 -10.66 0.77 -0.53
C PHE A 235 -10.76 0.59 -2.05
N LEU A 236 -10.66 -0.65 -2.53
CA LEU A 236 -10.50 -0.99 -3.95
C LEU A 236 -11.51 -0.30 -4.89
N PRO A 237 -12.83 -0.25 -4.62
CA PRO A 237 -13.76 0.48 -5.49
C PRO A 237 -13.46 1.98 -5.64
N ASP A 238 -13.14 2.67 -4.54
CA ASP A 238 -12.80 4.10 -4.56
C ASP A 238 -11.47 4.35 -5.27
N LEU A 239 -10.46 3.52 -4.99
CA LEU A 239 -9.14 3.63 -5.61
C LEU A 239 -9.19 3.41 -7.12
N MET A 240 -9.96 2.42 -7.58
CA MET A 240 -10.20 2.19 -9.01
C MET A 240 -10.90 3.38 -9.65
N ASP A 241 -11.93 3.94 -9.02
CA ASP A 241 -12.65 5.11 -9.53
C ASP A 241 -11.73 6.33 -9.70
N ARG A 242 -10.84 6.59 -8.73
CA ARG A 242 -9.84 7.67 -8.83
C ARG A 242 -8.86 7.46 -9.98
N VAL A 243 -8.43 6.22 -10.21
CA VAL A 243 -7.57 5.86 -11.35
C VAL A 243 -8.30 6.09 -12.67
N LEU A 244 -9.52 5.58 -12.80
CA LEU A 244 -10.32 5.68 -14.03
C LEU A 244 -10.65 7.13 -14.38
N LYS A 245 -10.82 7.99 -13.37
CA LYS A 245 -11.01 9.45 -13.55
C LYS A 245 -9.71 10.21 -13.80
N GLY A 246 -8.56 9.54 -13.83
CA GLY A 246 -7.24 10.15 -14.02
C GLY A 246 -6.78 11.03 -12.85
N ARG A 247 -7.44 10.95 -11.69
CA ARG A 247 -7.14 11.76 -10.50
C ARG A 247 -5.81 11.36 -9.88
N ILE A 248 -5.47 10.07 -9.90
CA ILE A 248 -4.21 9.53 -9.41
C ILE A 248 -3.56 8.62 -10.46
N LYS A 249 -2.22 8.55 -10.44
CA LYS A 249 -1.42 7.74 -11.38
C LYS A 249 -0.46 6.79 -10.64
N PRO A 250 -0.98 5.86 -9.81
CA PRO A 250 -0.19 5.02 -8.91
C PRO A 250 0.78 4.08 -9.67
N GLY A 251 0.37 3.62 -10.85
CA GLY A 251 1.19 2.80 -11.74
C GLY A 251 2.54 3.39 -12.18
N LYS A 252 2.83 4.68 -11.92
CA LYS A 252 4.20 5.23 -12.05
C LYS A 252 5.22 4.55 -11.14
N VAL A 253 4.76 3.79 -10.13
CA VAL A 253 5.62 2.99 -9.24
C VAL A 253 6.26 1.79 -9.94
N PHE A 254 5.68 1.33 -11.06
CA PHE A 254 6.26 0.27 -11.87
C PHE A 254 7.34 0.85 -12.79
N ASP A 255 8.60 0.66 -12.40
CA ASP A 255 9.77 1.19 -13.10
C ASP A 255 10.50 0.14 -13.95
N LEU A 256 10.02 -1.10 -13.92
CA LEU A 256 10.46 -2.19 -14.79
C LEU A 256 9.25 -2.98 -15.26
N SER A 257 9.14 -3.22 -16.57
CA SER A 257 8.13 -4.08 -17.17
C SER A 257 8.79 -5.21 -17.92
N LEU A 258 8.39 -6.45 -17.64
CA LEU A 258 8.97 -7.66 -18.23
C LEU A 258 7.86 -8.62 -18.69
N PRO A 259 8.11 -9.48 -19.69
CA PRO A 259 7.23 -10.61 -19.96
C PRO A 259 7.28 -11.62 -18.81
N LEU A 260 6.20 -12.38 -18.60
CA LEU A 260 6.13 -13.41 -17.56
C LEU A 260 7.28 -14.44 -17.63
N ALA A 261 7.78 -14.73 -18.83
CA ALA A 261 8.94 -15.60 -19.05
C ALA A 261 10.21 -15.13 -18.34
N GLU A 262 10.32 -13.83 -18.05
CA GLU A 262 11.47 -13.20 -17.37
C GLU A 262 11.18 -12.88 -15.90
N VAL A 263 10.16 -13.51 -15.30
CA VAL A 263 9.77 -13.27 -13.89
C VAL A 263 10.94 -13.34 -12.91
N ALA A 264 11.91 -14.25 -13.12
CA ALA A 264 13.09 -14.38 -12.27
C ALA A 264 13.97 -13.12 -12.27
N GLU A 265 14.14 -12.46 -13.43
CA GLU A 265 14.85 -11.17 -13.50
C GLU A 265 14.06 -10.08 -12.77
N GLY A 266 12.73 -10.10 -12.87
CA GLY A 266 11.88 -9.18 -12.13
C GLY A 266 12.08 -9.25 -10.62
N TYR A 267 12.19 -10.46 -10.07
CA TYR A 267 12.52 -10.68 -8.65
C TYR A 267 13.94 -10.21 -8.31
N ARG A 268 14.94 -10.58 -9.12
CA ARG A 268 16.34 -10.19 -8.93
C ARG A 268 16.52 -8.67 -8.96
N ALA A 269 15.86 -7.97 -9.88
CA ALA A 269 15.92 -6.52 -9.99
C ALA A 269 15.37 -5.80 -8.75
N MET A 270 14.29 -6.32 -8.13
CA MET A 270 13.74 -5.77 -6.90
C MET A 270 14.63 -6.07 -5.69
N ASP A 271 15.18 -7.28 -5.58
CA ASP A 271 16.10 -7.69 -4.50
C ASP A 271 17.40 -6.84 -4.50
N GLU A 272 18.01 -6.70 -5.68
CA GLU A 272 19.21 -5.88 -5.91
C GLU A 272 18.92 -4.37 -5.92
N ARG A 273 17.65 -3.96 -5.74
CA ARG A 273 17.17 -2.56 -5.74
C ARG A 273 17.45 -1.80 -7.04
N ARG A 274 17.54 -2.51 -8.16
CA ARG A 274 17.58 -1.94 -9.51
C ARG A 274 16.19 -1.49 -9.99
N ALA A 275 15.13 -2.07 -9.40
CA ALA A 275 13.75 -1.67 -9.61
C ALA A 275 13.06 -1.38 -8.26
N ILE A 276 12.12 -0.44 -8.25
CA ILE A 276 11.16 -0.21 -7.18
C ILE A 276 10.09 -1.30 -7.22
N LYS A 277 9.51 -1.54 -8.39
CA LYS A 277 8.45 -2.52 -8.59
C LYS A 277 8.42 -2.99 -10.03
N THR A 278 8.48 -4.31 -10.20
CA THR A 278 8.36 -4.93 -11.53
C THR A 278 6.90 -5.23 -11.86
N MET A 279 6.45 -4.86 -13.05
CA MET A 279 5.20 -5.31 -13.65
C MET A 279 5.48 -6.47 -14.62
N LEU A 280 4.69 -7.54 -14.54
CA LEU A 280 4.75 -8.64 -15.50
C LEU A 280 3.60 -8.52 -16.50
N THR A 281 3.93 -8.72 -17.77
CA THR A 281 2.96 -8.83 -18.87
C THR A 281 2.78 -10.30 -19.25
N VAL A 282 1.53 -10.68 -19.53
CA VAL A 282 1.14 -12.06 -19.80
C VAL A 282 0.43 -12.17 -21.14
#